data_AF-A0A1S1HNS5-F1
#
_entry.id   AF-A0A1S1HNS5-F1
#
_cell.length_a   1.000
_cell.length_b   1.000
_cell.length_c   1.000
_cell.angle_alpha   90.00
_cell.angle_beta   90.00
_cell.angle_gamma   90.00
#
_symmetry.space_group_name_H-M   'P 1'
#
loop_
_entity.id
_entity.type
_entity.pdbx_description
1 polymer ?
#
loop_
_entity_poly.entity_id
_entity_poly.type
_entity_poly.pdbx_seq_one_letter_code
_entity_poly.pdbx_strand_id
1 'polypeptide(L)'
;MRPSIFLHVKKGLVCTAMLSALVLSGCQLTGDNKAPITPTTPEQISSEVSRYQSIIDSAQGKPSIDVLRAYISQETLLTEPTAHQANIDGTWQMLTQMTPEQVDGIGSDETTLAGWVDLLDIYLNNRDDAAALKAGVDDWKVRYAGHPAAQTLPNQLMQSTQPPVGKTPRIALFLPMSGQGKVFGEAIMQGFMDAQKGLPQAPATRAAPTSTAAPANNNDVLDQIYTEVAAVTGNSSTTNDNELVDSSLSIAATPTNNESVKVFDTNGKQLAQLLQQAQNEGFNLVVGPLLKPEVQAITQSGSPLSVLALNELDADKLQPRPNLCYFSLSPEDEAKNAASHMMADGKRAPLILVPSNDFGQRIAKAFTQEWQSKGGSTVLMQSFGSTASLKESINRGAGIRMTGTPVIVNSQPKAQSIDGQDYPAISQPEPQIASSGSIDAVYIVATRDELTLVKPMIEMAISSRQRPDIYASSRSNQAGNGADYRFEMDGVKFSDIPLLAGANNNLRKQAQQKLGNDYSLLRLYSLGIDAWSLANNYDQLQHNTQFRLQGASGALTVDNNCVVYRDLPWLQFSQGQIKLAK
;
A
#
# COMPACT_ATOMS: atom_id res chain seq x y z
N MET A 1 20.02 13.69 35.44
CA MET A 1 20.84 12.63 36.06
C MET A 1 20.20 12.19 37.36
N ARG A 2 19.30 11.20 37.32
CA ARG A 2 18.86 10.48 38.52
C ARG A 2 19.90 9.38 38.80
N PRO A 3 20.29 9.13 40.05
CA PRO A 3 21.36 8.18 40.36
C PRO A 3 20.92 6.73 40.15
N SER A 4 21.86 5.90 39.70
CA SER A 4 21.74 4.46 39.46
C SER A 4 21.10 3.71 40.62
N ILE A 5 20.06 2.92 40.31
CA ILE A 5 19.26 2.08 41.23
C ILE A 5 20.03 0.77 41.57
N PHE A 6 21.25 0.88 42.09
CA PHE A 6 22.03 -0.27 42.60
C PHE A 6 21.87 -0.50 44.11
N LEU A 7 20.84 0.10 44.73
CA LEU A 7 20.67 0.11 46.18
C LEU A 7 19.23 -0.22 46.60
N HIS A 8 18.66 -1.36 46.20
CA HIS A 8 17.58 -2.01 46.96
C HIS A 8 17.92 -3.49 47.20
N VAL A 9 18.83 -3.64 48.16
CA VAL A 9 19.34 -4.85 48.79
C VAL A 9 18.22 -5.48 49.65
N LYS A 10 17.93 -6.76 49.38
CA LYS A 10 18.01 -7.83 50.39
C LYS A 10 17.23 -7.57 51.69
N LYS A 11 15.97 -8.01 51.78
CA LYS A 11 15.26 -8.37 53.02
C LYS A 11 13.93 -9.05 52.69
N GLY A 12 13.66 -10.21 53.32
CA GLY A 12 12.31 -10.77 53.40
C GLY A 12 12.12 -12.22 52.93
N LEU A 13 13.03 -13.14 53.27
CA LEU A 13 12.68 -14.57 53.36
C LEU A 13 11.86 -14.78 54.65
N VAL A 14 10.91 -15.73 54.64
CA VAL A 14 10.05 -16.23 55.74
C VAL A 14 8.60 -15.71 55.72
N CYS A 15 7.68 -16.49 55.13
CA CYS A 15 6.47 -17.02 55.82
C CYS A 15 5.57 -17.80 54.83
N THR A 16 6.00 -19.01 54.46
CA THR A 16 5.09 -20.11 54.11
C THR A 16 4.64 -20.77 55.41
N ALA A 17 3.43 -20.44 55.87
CA ALA A 17 2.53 -21.29 56.68
C ALA A 17 1.52 -20.41 57.43
N MET A 18 0.28 -20.37 56.94
CA MET A 18 -0.94 -20.67 57.72
C MET A 18 -2.16 -20.39 56.84
N LEU A 19 -2.53 -21.41 56.08
CA LEU A 19 -3.92 -21.63 55.71
C LEU A 19 -4.68 -22.00 57.00
N SER A 20 -5.83 -21.35 57.21
CA SER A 20 -6.95 -21.81 58.04
C SER A 20 -6.80 -21.73 59.58
N ALA A 21 -7.31 -20.65 60.19
CA ALA A 21 -8.24 -20.72 61.33
C ALA A 21 -8.79 -19.32 61.73
N LEU A 22 -10.07 -19.32 62.09
CA LEU A 22 -10.84 -18.27 62.80
C LEU A 22 -11.38 -17.07 62.01
N VAL A 23 -12.51 -17.37 61.36
CA VAL A 23 -13.73 -16.55 61.44
C VAL A 23 -14.12 -16.41 62.91
N LEU A 24 -14.21 -15.17 63.43
CA LEU A 24 -15.17 -14.70 64.45
C LEU A 24 -14.78 -13.28 64.91
N SER A 25 -15.31 -12.28 64.22
CA SER A 25 -15.77 -11.01 64.79
C SER A 25 -16.49 -10.24 63.69
N GLY A 26 -17.81 -10.19 63.80
CA GLY A 26 -18.67 -9.51 62.84
C GLY A 26 -18.45 -8.00 62.85
N CYS A 27 -18.13 -7.46 61.68
CA CYS A 27 -18.52 -6.12 61.27
C CYS A 27 -18.79 -6.18 59.76
N GLN A 28 -20.05 -6.00 59.38
CA GLN A 28 -20.52 -5.99 58.00
C GLN A 28 -20.05 -4.71 57.30
N LEU A 29 -19.30 -4.85 56.21
CA LEU A 29 -19.20 -3.84 55.16
C LEU A 29 -19.79 -4.47 53.89
N THR A 30 -21.02 -4.07 53.58
CA THR A 30 -21.71 -4.40 52.33
C THR A 30 -21.11 -3.58 51.20
N GLY A 31 -20.33 -4.24 50.37
CA GLY A 31 -19.83 -3.78 49.07
C GLY A 31 -19.22 -4.98 48.38
N ASP A 32 -19.82 -5.42 47.28
CA ASP A 32 -19.52 -6.67 46.57
C ASP A 32 -18.06 -6.74 46.08
N ASN A 33 -17.15 -7.15 46.97
CA ASN A 33 -15.86 -7.72 46.61
C ASN A 33 -16.08 -9.18 46.21
N LYS A 34 -16.57 -9.41 45.00
CA LYS A 34 -16.31 -10.68 44.32
C LYS A 34 -14.80 -10.77 44.10
N ALA A 35 -14.19 -11.87 44.55
CA ALA A 35 -12.84 -12.22 44.13
C ALA A 35 -12.73 -12.12 42.61
N PRO A 36 -11.60 -11.65 42.04
CA PRO A 36 -11.45 -11.58 40.59
C PRO A 36 -11.60 -12.99 40.04
N ILE A 37 -12.75 -13.23 39.42
CA ILE A 37 -13.03 -14.45 38.69
C ILE A 37 -12.17 -14.33 37.45
N THR A 38 -11.10 -15.13 37.34
CA THR A 38 -10.41 -15.27 36.05
C THR A 38 -11.49 -15.67 35.03
N PRO A 39 -11.76 -14.86 34.00
CA PRO A 39 -12.83 -15.17 33.05
C PRO A 39 -12.51 -16.50 32.38
N THR A 40 -13.40 -17.47 32.50
CA THR A 40 -13.18 -18.85 31.99
C THR A 40 -13.99 -19.15 30.74
N THR A 41 -15.00 -18.33 30.41
CA THR A 41 -15.81 -18.51 29.19
C THR A 41 -15.53 -17.42 28.14
N PRO A 42 -15.71 -17.70 26.84
CA PRO A 42 -15.55 -16.70 25.78
C PRO A 42 -16.42 -15.45 25.97
N GLU A 43 -17.64 -15.61 26.48
CA GLU A 43 -18.56 -14.51 26.78
C GLU A 43 -18.04 -13.60 27.91
N GLN A 44 -17.44 -14.20 28.96
CA GLN A 44 -16.82 -13.45 30.04
C GLN A 44 -15.58 -12.69 29.58
N ILE A 45 -14.74 -13.32 28.75
CA ILE A 45 -13.56 -12.69 28.14
C ILE A 45 -14.01 -11.48 27.30
N SER A 46 -15.01 -11.66 26.42
CA SER A 46 -15.54 -10.57 25.60
C SER A 46 -16.14 -9.41 26.43
N SER A 47 -16.84 -9.74 27.52
CA SER A 47 -17.38 -8.74 28.45
C SER A 47 -16.27 -7.95 29.15
N GLU A 48 -15.22 -8.61 29.61
CA GLU A 48 -14.08 -7.96 30.27
C GLU A 48 -13.27 -7.09 29.30
N VAL A 49 -13.02 -7.58 28.08
CA VAL A 49 -12.40 -6.79 27.00
C VAL A 49 -13.21 -5.52 26.73
N SER A 50 -14.55 -5.64 26.64
CA SER A 50 -15.44 -4.50 26.43
C SER A 50 -15.40 -3.51 27.60
N ARG A 51 -15.28 -4.00 28.84
CA ARG A 51 -15.15 -3.14 30.03
C ARG A 51 -13.87 -2.31 29.98
N TYR A 52 -12.73 -2.92 29.68
CA TYR A 52 -11.46 -2.19 29.57
C TYR A 52 -11.47 -1.22 28.39
N GLN A 53 -12.03 -1.62 27.25
CA GLN A 53 -12.19 -0.74 26.09
C GLN A 53 -13.01 0.51 26.45
N SER A 54 -14.10 0.36 27.21
CA SER A 54 -14.89 1.50 27.66
C SER A 54 -14.09 2.48 28.52
N ILE A 55 -13.17 2.01 29.36
CA ILE A 55 -12.31 2.88 30.16
C ILE A 55 -11.36 3.65 29.23
N ILE A 56 -10.72 2.94 28.29
CA ILE A 56 -9.80 3.51 27.29
C ILE A 56 -10.49 4.59 26.45
N ASP A 57 -11.67 4.28 25.90
CA ASP A 57 -12.42 5.20 25.06
C ASP A 57 -12.90 6.44 25.84
N SER A 58 -13.31 6.25 27.10
CA SER A 58 -13.76 7.34 27.97
C SER A 58 -12.67 8.35 28.30
N ALA A 59 -11.40 7.93 28.24
CA ALA A 59 -10.26 8.81 28.47
C ALA A 59 -10.04 9.80 27.32
N GLN A 60 -10.59 9.55 26.13
CA GLN A 60 -10.48 10.41 24.95
C GLN A 60 -9.00 10.76 24.63
N GLY A 61 -8.11 9.78 24.77
CA GLY A 61 -6.67 9.94 24.54
C GLY A 61 -5.90 10.70 25.63
N LYS A 62 -6.52 11.02 26.78
CA LYS A 62 -5.81 11.60 27.93
C LYS A 62 -5.08 10.52 28.72
N PRO A 63 -3.76 10.65 28.93
CA PRO A 63 -3.00 9.63 29.62
C PRO A 63 -3.27 9.64 31.13
N SER A 64 -3.50 8.47 31.71
CA SER A 64 -3.62 8.27 33.16
C SER A 64 -3.18 6.86 33.55
N ILE A 65 -2.90 6.67 34.84
CA ILE A 65 -2.51 5.37 35.37
C ILE A 65 -3.64 4.32 35.22
N ASP A 66 -4.89 4.74 35.36
CA ASP A 66 -6.05 3.86 35.24
C ASP A 66 -6.23 3.38 33.79
N VAL A 67 -5.94 4.25 32.83
CA VAL A 67 -5.96 3.90 31.40
C VAL A 67 -4.84 2.92 31.08
N LEU A 68 -3.63 3.12 31.59
CA LEU A 68 -2.54 2.16 31.42
C LEU A 68 -2.88 0.79 32.02
N ARG A 69 -3.44 0.75 33.23
CA ARG A 69 -3.89 -0.50 33.86
C ARG A 69 -4.99 -1.18 33.06
N ALA A 70 -5.89 -0.41 32.42
CA ALA A 70 -6.92 -0.97 31.54
C ALA A 70 -6.29 -1.62 30.30
N TYR A 71 -5.37 -0.95 29.60
CA TYR A 71 -4.62 -1.53 28.48
C TYR A 71 -3.84 -2.80 28.89
N ILE A 72 -3.11 -2.74 30.01
CA ILE A 72 -2.32 -3.88 30.52
C ILE A 72 -3.23 -5.07 30.87
N SER A 73 -4.40 -4.81 31.46
CA SER A 73 -5.36 -5.86 31.81
C SER A 73 -6.02 -6.46 30.56
N GLN A 74 -6.35 -5.61 29.58
CA GLN A 74 -6.92 -6.02 28.30
C GLN A 74 -5.98 -6.94 27.51
N GLU A 75 -4.65 -6.67 27.54
CA GLU A 75 -3.64 -7.44 26.81
C GLU A 75 -3.71 -8.95 27.09
N THR A 76 -3.99 -9.34 28.33
CA THR A 76 -4.03 -10.74 28.75
C THR A 76 -5.24 -11.51 28.21
N LEU A 77 -6.22 -10.79 27.65
CA LEU A 77 -7.49 -11.32 27.15
C LEU A 77 -7.57 -11.33 25.62
N LEU A 78 -6.64 -10.66 24.93
CA LEU A 78 -6.61 -10.61 23.48
C LEU A 78 -6.04 -11.91 22.91
N THR A 79 -6.51 -12.28 21.70
CA THR A 79 -6.04 -13.47 20.98
C THR A 79 -5.62 -13.17 19.54
N GLU A 80 -6.16 -12.09 18.96
CA GLU A 80 -5.87 -11.68 17.59
C GLU A 80 -4.57 -10.87 17.54
N PRO A 81 -3.57 -11.24 16.70
CA PRO A 81 -2.29 -10.54 16.64
C PRO A 81 -2.39 -9.04 16.35
N THR A 82 -3.37 -8.63 15.53
CA THR A 82 -3.63 -7.22 15.22
C THR A 82 -4.19 -6.47 16.43
N ALA A 83 -5.04 -7.11 17.23
CA ALA A 83 -5.57 -6.53 18.46
C ALA A 83 -4.47 -6.40 19.51
N HIS A 84 -3.61 -7.42 19.67
CA HIS A 84 -2.42 -7.32 20.52
C HIS A 84 -1.56 -6.12 20.15
N GLN A 85 -1.16 -6.00 18.87
CA GLN A 85 -0.32 -4.88 18.44
C GLN A 85 -0.99 -3.52 18.72
N ALA A 86 -2.29 -3.37 18.44
CA ALA A 86 -3.01 -2.12 18.69
C ALA A 86 -3.05 -1.78 20.19
N ASN A 87 -3.21 -2.78 21.06
CA ASN A 87 -3.22 -2.60 22.50
C ASN A 87 -1.82 -2.22 23.05
N ILE A 88 -0.76 -2.85 22.53
CA ILE A 88 0.64 -2.52 22.85
C ILE A 88 0.99 -1.10 22.40
N ASP A 89 0.61 -0.72 21.17
CA ASP A 89 0.84 0.62 20.64
C ASP A 89 0.06 1.67 21.44
N GLY A 90 -1.19 1.38 21.82
CA GLY A 90 -2.00 2.24 22.67
C GLY A 90 -1.40 2.43 24.07
N THR A 91 -0.89 1.34 24.67
CA THR A 91 -0.17 1.40 25.96
C THR A 91 1.02 2.35 25.87
N TRP A 92 1.85 2.19 24.83
CA TRP A 92 3.03 3.02 24.60
C TRP A 92 2.68 4.48 24.30
N GLN A 93 1.63 4.72 23.51
CA GLN A 93 1.16 6.06 23.18
C GLN A 93 0.69 6.82 24.43
N MET A 94 -0.03 6.17 25.34
CA MET A 94 -0.43 6.79 26.61
C MET A 94 0.78 7.06 27.49
N LEU A 95 1.67 6.08 27.62
CA LEU A 95 2.84 6.15 28.49
C LEU A 95 3.80 7.29 28.06
N THR A 96 4.07 7.43 26.78
CA THR A 96 4.97 8.49 26.25
C THR A 96 4.42 9.91 26.39
N GLN A 97 3.12 10.07 26.67
CA GLN A 97 2.47 11.36 26.92
C GLN A 97 2.35 11.69 28.42
N MET A 98 2.70 10.77 29.32
CA MET A 98 2.66 11.03 30.76
C MET A 98 3.80 11.95 31.20
N THR A 99 3.50 12.79 32.19
CA THR A 99 4.50 13.59 32.89
C THR A 99 5.29 12.75 33.88
N PRO A 100 6.55 13.11 34.22
CA PRO A 100 7.34 12.39 35.19
C PRO A 100 6.63 12.20 36.54
N GLU A 101 5.83 13.18 36.98
CA GLU A 101 5.07 13.12 38.23
C GLU A 101 3.93 12.10 38.19
N GLN A 102 3.34 11.85 37.00
CA GLN A 102 2.30 10.83 36.83
C GLN A 102 2.86 9.41 36.78
N VAL A 103 4.16 9.28 36.46
CA VAL A 103 4.90 8.00 36.41
C VAL A 103 5.61 7.73 37.75
N ASP A 104 5.83 8.77 38.56
CA ASP A 104 6.44 8.67 39.89
C ASP A 104 5.51 7.94 40.87
N GLY A 105 6.05 6.95 41.60
CA GLY A 105 5.28 6.16 42.57
C GLY A 105 4.60 4.91 42.01
N ILE A 106 4.83 4.55 40.75
CA ILE A 106 4.52 3.22 40.21
C ILE A 106 5.40 2.19 40.95
N GLY A 107 4.78 1.45 41.87
CA GLY A 107 5.46 0.61 42.86
C GLY A 107 5.91 -0.76 42.35
N SER A 108 6.73 -1.41 43.18
CA SER A 108 7.33 -2.74 42.99
C SER A 108 6.36 -3.91 42.84
N ASP A 109 5.06 -3.68 43.03
CA ASP A 109 4.04 -4.74 43.10
C ASP A 109 3.40 -5.03 41.73
N GLU A 110 3.58 -4.15 40.74
CA GLU A 110 3.07 -4.29 39.37
C GLU A 110 4.21 -4.50 38.37
N THR A 111 4.71 -5.73 38.26
CA THR A 111 5.90 -6.07 37.45
C THR A 111 5.79 -5.70 35.97
N THR A 112 4.61 -5.88 35.35
CA THR A 112 4.39 -5.48 33.95
C THR A 112 4.43 -3.95 33.79
N LEU A 113 3.78 -3.21 34.69
CA LEU A 113 3.78 -1.75 34.62
C LEU A 113 5.18 -1.17 34.90
N ALA A 114 5.92 -1.74 35.86
CA ALA A 114 7.32 -1.40 36.09
C ALA A 114 8.19 -1.65 34.85
N GLY A 115 7.98 -2.76 34.15
CA GLY A 115 8.65 -3.05 32.88
C GLY A 115 8.40 -1.98 31.81
N TRP A 116 7.15 -1.52 31.67
CA TRP A 116 6.81 -0.40 30.78
C TRP A 116 7.51 0.91 31.14
N VAL A 117 7.56 1.27 32.43
CA VAL A 117 8.24 2.48 32.91
C VAL A 117 9.75 2.41 32.65
N ASP A 118 10.38 1.27 32.93
CA ASP A 118 11.80 1.05 32.60
C ASP A 118 12.06 1.22 31.10
N LEU A 119 11.14 0.74 30.25
CA LEU A 119 11.24 0.90 28.79
C LEU A 119 11.09 2.37 28.36
N LEU A 120 10.18 3.12 29.00
CA LEU A 120 10.03 4.56 28.79
C LEU A 120 11.31 5.30 29.16
N ASP A 121 11.93 4.97 30.29
CA ASP A 121 13.19 5.59 30.72
C ASP A 121 14.32 5.30 29.71
N ILE A 122 14.42 4.07 29.20
CA ILE A 122 15.38 3.73 28.14
C ILE A 122 15.12 4.56 26.88
N TYR A 123 13.86 4.69 26.48
CA TYR A 123 13.48 5.51 25.32
C TYR A 123 13.86 6.98 25.51
N LEU A 124 13.41 7.61 26.60
CA LEU A 124 13.64 9.04 26.83
C LEU A 124 15.12 9.40 26.93
N ASN A 125 15.96 8.51 27.48
CA ASN A 125 17.40 8.75 27.63
C ASN A 125 18.20 8.47 26.35
N ASN A 126 17.68 7.70 25.39
CA ASN A 126 18.42 7.26 24.20
C ASN A 126 17.75 7.63 22.87
N ARG A 127 16.60 8.33 22.86
CA ARG A 127 15.84 8.65 21.64
C ARG A 127 16.62 9.38 20.53
N ASP A 128 17.72 10.04 20.89
CA ASP A 128 18.58 10.77 19.95
C ASP A 128 19.73 9.90 19.38
N ASP A 129 19.91 8.68 19.89
CA ASP A 129 20.90 7.70 19.44
C ASP A 129 20.23 6.33 19.24
N ALA A 130 19.86 6.04 17.99
CA ALA A 130 19.17 4.80 17.63
C ALA A 130 19.95 3.54 18.00
N ALA A 131 21.30 3.58 17.96
CA ALA A 131 22.12 2.42 18.30
C ALA A 131 22.14 2.18 19.82
N ALA A 132 22.28 3.24 20.61
CA ALA A 132 22.16 3.16 22.07
C ALA A 132 20.75 2.75 22.50
N LEU A 133 19.71 3.29 21.86
CA LEU A 133 18.31 2.93 22.11
C LEU A 133 18.08 1.46 21.79
N LYS A 134 18.54 0.98 20.64
CA LYS A 134 18.44 -0.43 20.26
C LYS A 134 19.12 -1.33 21.28
N ALA A 135 20.34 -1.02 21.69
CA ALA A 135 21.07 -1.79 22.69
C ALA A 135 20.33 -1.81 24.05
N GLY A 136 19.79 -0.67 24.48
CA GLY A 136 18.99 -0.57 25.70
C GLY A 136 17.70 -1.38 25.65
N VAL A 137 16.99 -1.35 24.52
CA VAL A 137 15.77 -2.15 24.30
C VAL A 137 16.12 -3.64 24.27
N ASP A 138 17.20 -4.03 23.60
CA ASP A 138 17.63 -5.44 23.53
C ASP A 138 18.00 -5.98 24.93
N ASP A 139 18.69 -5.20 25.78
CA ASP A 139 18.94 -5.54 27.20
C ASP A 139 17.64 -5.63 28.01
N TRP A 140 16.73 -4.67 27.84
CA TRP A 140 15.43 -4.68 28.51
C TRP A 140 14.61 -5.92 28.17
N LYS A 141 14.61 -6.37 26.91
CA LYS A 141 13.91 -7.60 26.48
C LYS A 141 14.45 -8.85 27.18
N VAL A 142 15.74 -8.88 27.48
CA VAL A 142 16.35 -9.99 28.25
C VAL A 142 15.91 -9.94 29.71
N ARG A 143 15.88 -8.75 30.32
CA ARG A 143 15.43 -8.57 31.72
C ARG A 143 13.94 -8.86 31.90
N TYR A 144 13.11 -8.51 30.92
CA TYR A 144 11.66 -8.60 30.94
C TYR A 144 11.13 -9.61 29.90
N ALA A 145 11.73 -10.80 29.80
CA ALA A 145 11.40 -11.78 28.74
C ALA A 145 9.92 -12.20 28.67
N GLY A 146 9.20 -12.21 29.81
CA GLY A 146 7.76 -12.52 29.86
C GLY A 146 6.83 -11.32 29.63
N HIS A 147 7.37 -10.13 29.44
CA HIS A 147 6.58 -8.91 29.26
C HIS A 147 5.96 -8.87 27.85
N PRO A 148 4.71 -8.43 27.68
CA PRO A 148 4.06 -8.43 26.36
C PRO A 148 4.82 -7.58 25.33
N ALA A 149 5.33 -6.41 25.72
CA ALA A 149 6.19 -5.59 24.86
C ALA A 149 7.56 -6.22 24.51
N ALA A 150 8.02 -7.25 25.23
CA ALA A 150 9.21 -8.01 24.85
C ALA A 150 8.92 -9.04 23.75
N GLN A 151 7.69 -9.55 23.69
CA GLN A 151 7.20 -10.42 22.62
C GLN A 151 6.92 -9.61 21.35
N THR A 152 6.31 -8.44 21.51
CA THR A 152 5.96 -7.55 20.40
C THR A 152 6.20 -6.11 20.81
N LEU A 153 7.23 -5.48 20.25
CA LEU A 153 7.57 -4.10 20.59
C LEU A 153 6.49 -3.12 20.06
N PRO A 154 6.27 -1.99 20.75
CA PRO A 154 5.49 -0.90 20.16
C PRO A 154 6.07 -0.45 18.83
N ASN A 155 5.21 -0.21 17.84
CA ASN A 155 5.63 0.16 16.48
C ASN A 155 6.49 1.43 16.47
N GLN A 156 6.08 2.46 17.22
CA GLN A 156 6.83 3.72 17.33
C GLN A 156 8.24 3.52 17.93
N LEU A 157 8.35 2.67 18.96
CA LEU A 157 9.64 2.38 19.58
C LEU A 157 10.52 1.56 18.64
N MET A 158 9.95 0.53 18.01
CA MET A 158 10.63 -0.29 17.02
C MET A 158 11.20 0.57 15.86
N GLN A 159 10.45 1.55 15.37
CA GLN A 159 10.92 2.52 14.38
C GLN A 159 12.08 3.38 14.91
N SER A 160 11.97 3.88 16.14
CA SER A 160 13.00 4.72 16.76
C SER A 160 14.33 3.98 16.98
N THR A 161 14.32 2.65 17.06
CA THR A 161 15.55 1.83 17.17
C THR A 161 16.30 1.67 15.84
N GLN A 162 15.70 2.07 14.71
CA GLN A 162 16.37 1.98 13.41
C GLN A 162 17.17 3.25 13.13
N PRO A 163 18.41 3.12 12.61
CA PRO A 163 19.15 4.30 12.17
C PRO A 163 18.42 4.98 11.01
N PRO A 164 18.28 6.31 11.01
CA PRO A 164 17.64 7.03 9.92
C PRO A 164 18.44 6.87 8.62
N VAL A 165 17.74 6.80 7.49
CA VAL A 165 18.38 6.76 6.18
C VAL A 165 18.99 8.13 5.82
N GLY A 166 18.35 9.21 6.28
CA GLY A 166 18.79 10.57 6.05
C GLY A 166 18.46 11.10 4.65
N LYS A 167 18.82 12.37 4.41
CA LYS A 167 18.47 13.10 3.17
C LYS A 167 19.33 12.74 1.96
N THR A 168 20.47 12.08 2.18
CA THR A 168 21.43 11.71 1.14
C THR A 168 21.82 10.23 1.31
N PRO A 169 20.89 9.30 1.01
CA PRO A 169 21.14 7.88 1.18
C PRO A 169 22.29 7.37 0.31
N ARG A 170 23.08 6.43 0.84
CA ARG A 170 23.98 5.59 0.04
C ARG A 170 23.21 4.35 -0.37
N ILE A 171 22.91 4.23 -1.66
CA ILE A 171 21.94 3.27 -2.17
C ILE A 171 22.60 2.04 -2.79
N ALA A 172 22.19 0.86 -2.33
CA ALA A 172 22.40 -0.40 -3.01
C ALA A 172 21.14 -0.76 -3.84
N LEU A 173 21.25 -0.73 -5.16
CA LEU A 173 20.15 -1.00 -6.08
C LEU A 173 20.13 -2.49 -6.46
N PHE A 174 19.17 -3.23 -5.92
CA PHE A 174 19.01 -4.68 -6.09
C PHE A 174 18.01 -4.96 -7.21
N LEU A 175 18.53 -5.39 -8.36
CA LEU A 175 17.73 -5.68 -9.54
C LEU A 175 18.20 -6.97 -10.22
N PRO A 176 17.31 -7.69 -10.92
CA PRO A 176 17.73 -8.79 -11.77
C PRO A 176 18.45 -8.20 -12.99
N MET A 177 19.78 -8.24 -13.00
CA MET A 177 20.62 -7.69 -14.07
C MET A 177 21.12 -8.78 -15.04
N SER A 178 20.73 -10.02 -14.80
CA SER A 178 20.94 -11.17 -15.67
C SER A 178 19.72 -12.10 -15.70
N GLY A 179 19.74 -13.10 -16.59
CA GLY A 179 18.64 -14.06 -16.74
C GLY A 179 17.38 -13.47 -17.39
N GLN A 180 16.23 -14.09 -17.12
CA GLN A 180 14.94 -13.71 -17.76
C GLN A 180 14.42 -12.35 -17.30
N GLY A 181 14.77 -11.92 -16.08
CA GLY A 181 14.33 -10.64 -15.52
C GLY A 181 15.14 -9.43 -15.98
N LYS A 182 16.23 -9.65 -16.74
CA LYS A 182 17.21 -8.60 -17.10
C LYS A 182 16.57 -7.37 -17.73
N VAL A 183 15.67 -7.56 -18.70
CA VAL A 183 15.03 -6.44 -19.42
C VAL A 183 14.20 -5.56 -18.48
N PHE A 184 13.59 -6.14 -17.46
CA PHE A 184 12.84 -5.39 -16.45
C PHE A 184 13.76 -4.64 -15.49
N GLY A 185 14.83 -5.30 -15.03
CA GLY A 185 15.87 -4.66 -14.21
C GLY A 185 16.53 -3.48 -14.93
N GLU A 186 16.86 -3.63 -16.21
CA GLU A 186 17.46 -2.57 -17.02
C GLU A 186 16.54 -1.36 -17.19
N ALA A 187 15.24 -1.56 -17.45
CA ALA A 187 14.29 -0.46 -17.56
C ALA A 187 14.15 0.34 -16.25
N ILE A 188 14.03 -0.35 -15.12
CA ILE A 188 13.97 0.29 -13.79
C ILE A 188 15.28 1.02 -13.50
N MET A 189 16.43 0.38 -13.72
CA MET A 189 17.75 0.99 -13.50
C MET A 189 17.90 2.26 -14.33
N GLN A 190 17.48 2.26 -15.60
CA GLN A 190 17.56 3.45 -16.45
C GLN A 190 16.72 4.61 -15.91
N GLY A 191 15.48 4.34 -15.47
CA GLY A 191 14.63 5.36 -14.87
C GLY A 191 15.21 5.93 -13.58
N PHE A 192 15.74 5.05 -12.74
CA PHE A 192 16.38 5.40 -11.48
C PHE A 192 17.60 6.31 -11.69
N MET A 193 18.48 5.96 -12.64
CA MET A 193 19.71 6.70 -12.95
C MET A 193 19.43 8.01 -13.70
N ASP A 194 18.37 8.08 -14.51
CA ASP A 194 17.94 9.33 -15.14
C ASP A 194 17.36 10.29 -14.09
N ALA A 195 16.56 9.80 -13.15
CA ALA A 195 16.03 10.58 -12.03
C ALA A 195 17.14 11.15 -11.13
N GLN A 196 18.19 10.37 -10.88
CA GLN A 196 19.38 10.83 -10.14
C GLN A 196 20.05 12.06 -10.78
N LYS A 197 20.06 12.12 -12.12
CA LYS A 197 20.67 13.23 -12.87
C LYS A 197 19.74 14.46 -12.98
N GLY A 198 18.48 14.30 -12.60
CA GLY A 198 17.42 15.29 -12.79
C GLY A 198 16.65 15.02 -14.09
N LEU A 199 15.32 15.05 -14.00
CA LEU A 199 14.45 14.85 -15.14
C LEU A 199 14.45 16.07 -16.08
N PRO A 200 14.26 15.89 -17.40
CA PRO A 200 13.99 16.98 -18.32
C PRO A 200 12.78 17.79 -17.84
N GLN A 201 12.89 19.11 -17.78
CA GLN A 201 11.77 19.94 -17.37
C GLN A 201 10.63 19.83 -18.40
N ALA A 202 9.41 19.67 -17.91
CA ALA A 202 8.22 19.94 -18.70
C ALA A 202 8.22 21.44 -19.06
N PRO A 203 7.68 21.86 -20.22
CA PRO A 203 7.52 23.28 -20.51
C PRO A 203 6.80 23.95 -19.34
N ALA A 204 7.43 24.95 -18.71
CA ALA A 204 6.77 25.71 -17.66
C ALA A 204 5.49 26.31 -18.25
N THR A 205 4.34 26.06 -17.62
CA THR A 205 3.12 26.83 -17.88
C THR A 205 3.41 28.29 -17.53
N ARG A 206 3.87 29.06 -18.52
CA ARG A 206 3.80 30.52 -18.43
C ARG A 206 2.33 30.84 -18.22
N ALA A 207 1.97 31.35 -17.04
CA ALA A 207 0.76 32.12 -16.88
C ALA A 207 0.69 33.09 -18.06
N ALA A 208 -0.39 33.01 -18.84
CA ALA A 208 -0.52 33.76 -20.07
C ALA A 208 -0.21 35.24 -19.79
N PRO A 209 0.77 35.87 -20.47
CA PRO A 209 0.80 37.32 -20.47
C PRO A 209 -0.51 37.78 -21.12
N THR A 210 -1.26 38.60 -20.40
CA THR A 210 -2.40 39.34 -20.96
C THR A 210 -1.90 40.13 -22.17
N SER A 211 -2.08 39.60 -23.38
CA SER A 211 -1.85 40.34 -24.61
C SER A 211 -3.17 40.96 -25.06
N THR A 212 -3.21 42.28 -24.96
CA THR A 212 -4.11 43.12 -25.74
C THR A 212 -4.03 42.75 -27.22
N ALA A 213 -5.20 42.57 -27.82
CA ALA A 213 -5.39 42.21 -29.22
C ALA A 213 -4.69 43.17 -30.20
N ALA A 214 -4.06 42.60 -31.23
CA ALA A 214 -3.78 43.27 -32.50
C ALA A 214 -4.06 42.28 -33.65
N PRO A 215 -4.56 42.74 -34.81
CA PRO A 215 -5.27 41.88 -35.75
C PRO A 215 -4.35 41.09 -36.69
N ALA A 216 -4.90 39.95 -37.12
CA ALA A 216 -4.30 38.94 -37.98
C ALA A 216 -3.89 39.48 -39.37
N ASN A 217 -2.78 38.96 -39.90
CA ASN A 217 -2.52 38.88 -41.32
C ASN A 217 -2.11 37.45 -41.66
N ASN A 218 -3.02 36.76 -42.36
CA ASN A 218 -2.78 35.50 -43.05
C ASN A 218 -1.78 35.74 -44.19
N ASN A 219 -0.79 34.85 -44.31
CA ASN A 219 -0.27 34.28 -45.56
C ASN A 219 1.02 33.52 -45.23
N ASP A 220 0.92 32.22 -44.96
CA ASP A 220 2.11 31.35 -45.01
C ASP A 220 1.85 30.16 -45.94
N VAL A 221 2.28 30.35 -47.18
CA VAL A 221 2.15 29.41 -48.31
C VAL A 221 3.09 28.20 -48.12
N LEU A 222 4.03 28.25 -47.16
CA LEU A 222 4.95 27.15 -46.85
C LEU A 222 4.27 25.95 -46.18
N ASP A 223 3.25 26.15 -45.34
CA ASP A 223 2.55 25.05 -44.65
C ASP A 223 1.69 24.19 -45.60
N GLN A 224 1.14 24.81 -46.65
CA GLN A 224 0.38 24.08 -47.67
C GLN A 224 1.30 23.23 -48.56
N ILE A 225 2.50 23.73 -48.90
CA ILE A 225 3.49 23.00 -49.71
C ILE A 225 4.07 21.82 -48.93
N TYR A 226 4.30 21.95 -47.62
CA TYR A 226 4.75 20.82 -46.78
C TYR A 226 3.72 19.70 -46.70
N THR A 227 2.43 20.03 -46.76
CA THR A 227 1.34 19.06 -46.66
C THR A 227 1.16 18.26 -47.97
N GLU A 228 1.38 18.89 -49.13
CA GLU A 228 1.26 18.22 -50.44
C GLU A 228 2.46 17.33 -50.79
N VAL A 229 3.70 17.69 -50.40
CA VAL A 229 4.90 16.88 -50.72
C VAL A 229 4.99 15.61 -49.85
N ALA A 230 4.41 15.63 -48.65
CA ALA A 230 4.32 14.47 -47.76
C ALA A 230 3.37 13.37 -48.28
N ALA A 231 2.36 13.74 -49.09
CA ALA A 231 1.38 12.79 -49.62
C ALA A 231 1.91 11.92 -50.79
N VAL A 232 3.01 12.33 -51.44
CA VAL A 232 3.46 11.74 -52.72
C VAL A 232 4.70 10.84 -52.58
N THR A 233 5.45 10.93 -51.48
CA THR A 233 6.77 10.25 -51.34
C THR A 233 6.76 8.94 -50.58
N GLY A 234 5.62 8.44 -50.11
CA GLY A 234 5.47 7.05 -49.63
C GLY A 234 6.40 6.62 -48.48
N ASN A 235 7.11 7.55 -47.84
CA ASN A 235 8.03 7.28 -46.74
C ASN A 235 7.49 7.91 -45.46
N SER A 236 6.34 7.41 -45.02
CA SER A 236 5.69 7.81 -43.77
C SER A 236 6.18 6.92 -42.64
N SER A 237 7.31 7.29 -42.03
CA SER A 237 7.57 6.99 -40.62
C SER A 237 6.69 7.88 -39.75
N THR A 238 5.37 7.79 -39.90
CA THR A 238 4.40 8.59 -39.14
C THR A 238 4.15 7.93 -37.80
N THR A 239 5.05 8.21 -36.85
CA THR A 239 4.77 8.10 -35.41
C THR A 239 3.94 9.33 -34.98
N ASN A 240 2.73 9.46 -35.53
CA ASN A 240 1.77 10.46 -35.08
C ASN A 240 0.94 9.88 -33.92
N ASP A 241 1.61 9.60 -32.79
CA ASP A 241 0.95 9.59 -31.49
C ASP A 241 0.59 11.05 -31.20
N ASN A 242 -0.59 11.50 -31.64
CA ASN A 242 -1.16 12.82 -31.33
C ASN A 242 -0.78 13.21 -29.90
N GLU A 243 0.03 14.26 -29.75
CA GLU A 243 0.65 14.63 -28.49
C GLU A 243 -0.43 14.87 -27.42
N LEU A 244 -0.60 13.89 -26.53
CA LEU A 244 -1.24 14.08 -25.24
C LEU A 244 -0.36 15.09 -24.49
N VAL A 245 -0.71 16.37 -24.56
CA VAL A 245 -0.17 17.41 -23.68
C VAL A 245 -1.35 17.91 -22.88
N ASP A 246 -1.50 17.41 -21.65
CA ASP A 246 -2.46 17.99 -20.72
C ASP A 246 -1.71 18.78 -19.64
N SER A 247 -2.02 20.08 -19.58
CA SER A 247 -1.43 21.02 -18.62
C SER A 247 -1.81 20.77 -17.16
N SER A 248 -2.80 19.91 -16.87
CA SER A 248 -3.21 19.61 -15.50
C SER A 248 -2.38 18.54 -14.81
N LEU A 249 -1.64 17.72 -15.57
CA LEU A 249 -0.77 16.69 -15.01
C LEU A 249 0.67 17.20 -14.89
N SER A 250 1.35 16.79 -13.82
CA SER A 250 2.75 17.14 -13.59
C SER A 250 3.48 15.99 -12.92
N ILE A 251 4.77 15.84 -13.23
CA ILE A 251 5.70 14.97 -12.50
C ILE A 251 6.58 15.88 -11.64
N ALA A 252 6.68 15.57 -10.35
CA ALA A 252 7.51 16.30 -9.40
C ALA A 252 8.98 16.25 -9.82
N ALA A 253 9.72 17.31 -9.51
CA ALA A 253 11.16 17.32 -9.71
C ALA A 253 11.83 16.24 -8.82
N THR A 254 12.83 15.57 -9.36
CA THR A 254 13.60 14.55 -8.64
C THR A 254 14.80 15.19 -7.95
N PRO A 255 15.19 14.71 -6.75
CA PRO A 255 16.38 15.21 -6.08
C PRO A 255 17.62 14.84 -6.90
N THR A 256 18.53 15.78 -7.12
CA THR A 256 19.82 15.50 -7.75
C THR A 256 20.86 15.21 -6.67
N ASN A 257 21.51 14.05 -6.73
CA ASN A 257 22.52 13.65 -5.74
C ASN A 257 23.71 12.95 -6.40
N ASN A 258 24.92 13.32 -5.98
CA ASN A 258 26.19 12.74 -6.42
C ASN A 258 26.65 11.54 -5.57
N GLU A 259 25.87 11.13 -4.56
CA GLU A 259 26.15 9.95 -3.73
C GLU A 259 26.20 8.65 -4.55
N SER A 260 26.95 7.68 -4.03
CA SER A 260 27.22 6.42 -4.71
C SER A 260 25.97 5.53 -4.76
N VAL A 261 25.45 5.27 -5.96
CA VAL A 261 24.53 4.16 -6.25
C VAL A 261 25.34 2.99 -6.79
N LYS A 262 25.21 1.81 -6.18
CA LYS A 262 25.81 0.57 -6.70
C LYS A 262 24.73 -0.44 -7.02
N VAL A 263 24.80 -1.00 -8.22
CA VAL A 263 23.85 -2.02 -8.69
C VAL A 263 24.35 -3.40 -8.27
N PHE A 264 23.48 -4.19 -7.67
CA PHE A 264 23.71 -5.58 -7.30
C PHE A 264 22.75 -6.47 -8.10
N ASP A 265 23.30 -7.43 -8.83
CA ASP A 265 22.51 -8.43 -9.54
C ASP A 265 21.93 -9.45 -8.54
N THR A 266 20.61 -9.53 -8.46
CA THR A 266 19.94 -10.48 -7.57
C THR A 266 19.81 -11.88 -8.17
N ASN A 267 19.91 -12.01 -9.50
CA ASN A 267 19.63 -13.27 -10.18
C ASN A 267 20.63 -14.37 -9.78
N GLY A 268 20.10 -15.47 -9.24
CA GLY A 268 20.89 -16.63 -8.79
C GLY A 268 21.77 -16.36 -7.56
N LYS A 269 21.54 -15.26 -6.83
CA LYS A 269 22.29 -14.93 -5.60
C LYS A 269 21.44 -15.16 -4.35
N GLN A 270 22.11 -15.42 -3.22
CA GLN A 270 21.45 -15.44 -1.93
C GLN A 270 21.30 -14.01 -1.41
N LEU A 271 20.06 -13.59 -1.20
CA LEU A 271 19.76 -12.20 -0.83
C LEU A 271 20.40 -11.79 0.50
N ALA A 272 20.48 -12.70 1.48
CA ALA A 272 21.14 -12.45 2.75
C ALA A 272 22.62 -12.07 2.59
N GLN A 273 23.33 -12.69 1.62
CA GLN A 273 24.73 -12.37 1.33
C GLN A 273 24.86 -10.99 0.68
N LEU A 274 23.94 -10.64 -0.23
CA LEU A 274 23.93 -9.31 -0.84
C LEU A 274 23.63 -8.21 0.18
N LEU A 275 22.71 -8.44 1.11
CA LEU A 275 22.41 -7.51 2.21
C LEU A 275 23.62 -7.32 3.13
N GLN A 276 24.28 -8.41 3.52
CA GLN A 276 25.51 -8.33 4.33
C GLN A 276 26.62 -7.59 3.59
N GLN A 277 26.79 -7.86 2.28
CA GLN A 277 27.76 -7.16 1.46
C GLN A 277 27.43 -5.66 1.38
N ALA A 278 26.18 -5.29 1.13
CA ALA A 278 25.76 -3.89 1.08
C ALA A 278 26.02 -3.19 2.42
N GLN A 279 25.70 -3.84 3.53
CA GLN A 279 25.97 -3.31 4.87
C GLN A 279 27.47 -3.10 5.12
N ASN A 280 28.31 -4.08 4.76
CA ASN A 280 29.76 -4.00 4.93
C ASN A 280 30.41 -2.90 4.05
N GLU A 281 29.82 -2.62 2.88
CA GLU A 281 30.24 -1.53 1.99
C GLU A 281 29.70 -0.15 2.42
N GLY A 282 28.94 -0.09 3.53
CA GLY A 282 28.42 1.13 4.14
C GLY A 282 27.24 1.75 3.39
N PHE A 283 26.47 0.94 2.65
CA PHE A 283 25.15 1.35 2.17
C PHE A 283 24.16 1.33 3.35
N ASN A 284 23.27 2.31 3.40
CA ASN A 284 22.28 2.44 4.46
C ASN A 284 20.83 2.29 3.96
N LEU A 285 20.64 2.23 2.63
CA LEU A 285 19.36 1.95 1.99
C LEU A 285 19.53 0.97 0.84
N VAL A 286 18.67 -0.04 0.80
CA VAL A 286 18.48 -0.93 -0.35
C VAL A 286 17.24 -0.48 -1.11
N VAL A 287 17.35 -0.36 -2.42
CA VAL A 287 16.19 -0.20 -3.31
C VAL A 287 16.07 -1.47 -4.15
N GLY A 288 14.91 -2.12 -4.09
CA GLY A 288 14.72 -3.50 -4.50
C GLY A 288 14.64 -4.44 -3.28
N PRO A 289 14.49 -5.75 -3.50
CA PRO A 289 14.52 -6.45 -4.78
C PRO A 289 13.21 -6.29 -5.57
N LEU A 290 13.17 -6.87 -6.78
CA LEU A 290 12.02 -6.80 -7.70
C LEU A 290 11.14 -8.05 -7.63
N LEU A 291 11.71 -9.25 -7.45
CA LEU A 291 10.93 -10.48 -7.53
C LEU A 291 10.27 -10.79 -6.18
N LYS A 292 9.01 -11.22 -6.22
CA LYS A 292 8.22 -11.52 -5.01
C LYS A 292 8.90 -12.51 -4.04
N PRO A 293 9.56 -13.59 -4.51
CA PRO A 293 10.33 -14.48 -3.62
C PRO A 293 11.50 -13.79 -2.92
N GLU A 294 12.16 -12.83 -3.59
CA GLU A 294 13.26 -12.06 -3.02
C GLU A 294 12.71 -11.07 -1.97
N VAL A 295 11.57 -10.42 -2.23
CA VAL A 295 10.90 -9.56 -1.23
C VAL A 295 10.51 -10.37 0.01
N GLN A 296 10.02 -11.60 -0.15
CA GLN A 296 9.76 -12.50 0.98
C GLN A 296 11.04 -12.89 1.74
N ALA A 297 12.17 -13.04 1.04
CA ALA A 297 13.45 -13.32 1.69
C ALA A 297 13.96 -12.12 2.53
N ILE A 298 13.67 -10.86 2.13
CA ILE A 298 13.99 -9.68 2.95
C ILE A 298 13.34 -9.80 4.33
N THR A 299 12.08 -10.22 4.38
CA THR A 299 11.32 -10.29 5.63
C THR A 299 11.84 -11.33 6.61
N GLN A 300 12.61 -12.30 6.12
CA GLN A 300 13.20 -13.38 6.90
C GLN A 300 14.67 -13.11 7.25
N SER A 301 15.28 -12.06 6.69
CA SER A 301 16.72 -11.81 6.80
C SER A 301 17.16 -11.24 8.15
N GLY A 302 16.28 -10.50 8.84
CA GLY A 302 16.62 -9.75 10.05
C GLY A 302 17.66 -8.65 9.84
N SER A 303 17.91 -8.22 8.60
CA SER A 303 18.89 -7.17 8.30
C SER A 303 18.47 -5.83 8.91
N PRO A 304 19.42 -5.05 9.48
CA PRO A 304 19.14 -3.70 9.97
C PRO A 304 19.12 -2.65 8.85
N LEU A 305 19.39 -3.02 7.59
CA LEU A 305 19.29 -2.11 6.47
C LEU A 305 17.83 -1.72 6.22
N SER A 306 17.60 -0.45 5.95
CA SER A 306 16.33 0.01 5.40
C SER A 306 16.17 -0.46 3.95
N VAL A 307 14.97 -0.87 3.58
CA VAL A 307 14.68 -1.48 2.28
C VAL A 307 13.42 -0.85 1.68
N LEU A 308 13.54 -0.28 0.48
CA LEU A 308 12.40 0.03 -0.40
C LEU A 308 12.26 -1.09 -1.43
N ALA A 309 11.45 -2.10 -1.14
CA ALA A 309 11.19 -3.20 -2.06
C ALA A 309 10.40 -2.71 -3.28
N LEU A 310 10.77 -3.19 -4.48
CA LEU A 310 10.11 -2.80 -5.75
C LEU A 310 8.98 -3.76 -6.14
N ASN A 311 8.40 -4.41 -5.13
CA ASN A 311 7.26 -5.30 -5.22
C ASN A 311 6.64 -5.43 -3.83
N GLU A 312 5.49 -6.05 -3.74
CA GLU A 312 4.75 -6.24 -2.49
C GLU A 312 4.46 -7.71 -2.21
N LEU A 313 4.19 -8.01 -0.94
CA LEU A 313 3.68 -9.32 -0.54
C LEU A 313 2.17 -9.40 -0.76
N ASP A 314 1.63 -10.61 -0.71
CA ASP A 314 0.17 -10.79 -0.67
C ASP A 314 -0.41 -10.09 0.57
N ALA A 315 -1.64 -9.60 0.49
CA ALA A 315 -2.25 -8.78 1.55
C ALA A 315 -2.28 -9.46 2.93
N ASP A 316 -2.38 -10.79 2.98
CA ASP A 316 -2.34 -11.61 4.21
C ASP A 316 -0.94 -11.71 4.84
N LYS A 317 0.10 -11.29 4.11
CA LYS A 317 1.51 -11.32 4.53
C LYS A 317 2.10 -9.93 4.74
N LEU A 318 1.33 -8.87 4.47
CA LEU A 318 1.72 -7.49 4.76
C LEU A 318 1.61 -7.25 6.27
N GLN A 319 2.71 -6.84 6.88
CA GLN A 319 2.79 -6.48 8.28
C GLN A 319 3.68 -5.24 8.41
N PRO A 320 3.37 -4.30 9.31
CA PRO A 320 4.22 -3.15 9.57
C PRO A 320 5.64 -3.60 9.94
N ARG A 321 6.64 -3.04 9.25
CA ARG A 321 8.05 -3.29 9.54
C ARG A 321 8.83 -1.97 9.48
N PRO A 322 9.71 -1.71 10.47
CA PRO A 322 10.31 -0.39 10.66
C PRO A 322 11.35 -0.04 9.60
N ASN A 323 11.90 -1.04 8.91
CA ASN A 323 12.97 -0.92 7.94
C ASN A 323 12.58 -1.49 6.57
N LEU A 324 11.27 -1.59 6.28
CA LEU A 324 10.79 -2.09 4.99
C LEU A 324 9.56 -1.32 4.52
N CYS A 325 9.67 -0.76 3.31
CA CYS A 325 8.57 -0.21 2.55
C CYS A 325 8.41 -0.97 1.23
N TYR A 326 7.18 -1.00 0.71
CA TYR A 326 6.84 -1.70 -0.51
C TYR A 326 6.37 -0.69 -1.55
N PHE A 327 6.94 -0.73 -2.75
CA PHE A 327 6.51 0.08 -3.87
C PHE A 327 6.37 -0.78 -5.11
N SER A 328 5.16 -0.87 -5.66
CA SER A 328 4.85 -1.82 -6.71
C SER A 328 4.00 -1.17 -7.82
N LEU A 329 4.02 -1.77 -9.01
CA LEU A 329 3.01 -1.52 -10.05
C LEU A 329 1.89 -2.55 -9.96
N SER A 330 1.38 -2.81 -8.75
CA SER A 330 0.41 -3.86 -8.48
C SER A 330 -0.90 -3.62 -9.24
N PRO A 331 -1.40 -4.61 -10.00
CA PRO A 331 -2.69 -4.52 -10.66
C PRO A 331 -3.85 -4.55 -9.67
N GLU A 332 -3.66 -5.14 -8.48
CA GLU A 332 -4.61 -5.04 -7.36
C GLU A 332 -4.79 -3.59 -6.91
N ASP A 333 -3.73 -2.79 -6.86
CA ASP A 333 -3.82 -1.35 -6.53
C ASP A 333 -4.49 -0.53 -7.63
N GLU A 334 -4.24 -0.86 -8.89
CA GLU A 334 -4.97 -0.27 -10.02
C GLU A 334 -6.47 -0.61 -9.95
N ALA A 335 -6.84 -1.81 -9.48
CA ALA A 335 -8.23 -2.17 -9.25
C ALA A 335 -8.88 -1.38 -8.10
N LYS A 336 -8.15 -1.12 -7.00
CA LYS A 336 -8.60 -0.18 -5.95
C LYS A 336 -8.75 1.24 -6.50
N ASN A 337 -7.84 1.67 -7.37
CA ASN A 337 -7.93 2.97 -8.04
C ASN A 337 -9.20 3.08 -8.88
N ALA A 338 -9.50 2.04 -9.68
CA ALA A 338 -10.72 1.95 -10.46
C ALA A 338 -11.99 1.98 -9.61
N ALA A 339 -12.03 1.25 -8.49
CA ALA A 339 -13.16 1.31 -7.57
C ALA A 339 -13.38 2.73 -7.02
N SER A 340 -12.30 3.40 -6.61
CA SER A 340 -12.33 4.78 -6.13
C SER A 340 -12.81 5.76 -7.20
N HIS A 341 -12.27 5.65 -8.42
CA HIS A 341 -12.62 6.52 -9.54
C HIS A 341 -14.07 6.32 -9.99
N MET A 342 -14.52 5.07 -10.18
CA MET A 342 -15.90 4.77 -10.57
C MET A 342 -16.90 5.26 -9.53
N MET A 343 -16.55 5.22 -8.24
CA MET A 343 -17.42 5.76 -7.19
C MET A 343 -17.50 7.29 -7.26
N ALA A 344 -16.36 7.97 -7.51
CA ALA A 344 -16.32 9.41 -7.74
C ALA A 344 -17.12 9.82 -9.00
N ASP A 345 -17.11 8.98 -10.03
CA ASP A 345 -17.95 9.09 -11.25
C ASP A 345 -19.44 8.80 -10.98
N GLY A 346 -19.83 8.55 -9.73
CA GLY A 346 -21.21 8.36 -9.31
C GLY A 346 -21.80 6.98 -9.60
N LYS A 347 -20.99 6.00 -10.02
CA LYS A 347 -21.46 4.64 -10.29
C LYS A 347 -21.92 3.94 -9.02
N ARG A 348 -22.83 2.98 -9.14
CA ARG A 348 -23.46 2.28 -8.01
C ARG A 348 -23.53 0.77 -8.19
N ALA A 349 -23.63 0.26 -9.41
CA ALA A 349 -23.82 -1.16 -9.71
C ALA A 349 -22.75 -1.67 -10.69
N PRO A 350 -21.48 -1.79 -10.26
CA PRO A 350 -20.39 -2.21 -11.13
C PRO A 350 -20.42 -3.71 -11.42
N LEU A 351 -20.09 -4.08 -12.66
CA LEU A 351 -19.69 -5.42 -13.08
C LEU A 351 -18.19 -5.43 -13.37
N ILE A 352 -17.44 -6.35 -12.75
CA ILE A 352 -16.04 -6.58 -13.06
C ILE A 352 -15.92 -7.75 -14.05
N LEU A 353 -15.22 -7.52 -15.16
CA LEU A 353 -14.84 -8.52 -16.13
C LEU A 353 -13.34 -8.84 -16.02
N VAL A 354 -13.02 -10.07 -15.63
CA VAL A 354 -11.65 -10.52 -15.38
C VAL A 354 -11.35 -11.86 -16.06
N PRO A 355 -10.07 -12.19 -16.32
CA PRO A 355 -9.72 -13.52 -16.83
C PRO A 355 -10.11 -14.61 -15.82
N SER A 356 -10.47 -15.80 -16.31
CA SER A 356 -10.86 -16.95 -15.49
C SER A 356 -9.67 -17.66 -14.83
N ASN A 357 -8.93 -16.95 -13.98
CA ASN A 357 -7.76 -17.46 -13.25
C ASN A 357 -7.58 -16.74 -11.89
N ASP A 358 -6.62 -17.21 -11.09
CA ASP A 358 -6.33 -16.64 -9.75
C ASP A 358 -5.99 -15.15 -9.81
N PHE A 359 -5.32 -14.70 -10.88
CA PHE A 359 -5.07 -13.29 -11.11
C PHE A 359 -6.38 -12.51 -11.17
N GLY A 360 -7.33 -12.93 -12.00
CA GLY A 360 -8.64 -12.29 -12.09
C GLY A 360 -9.40 -12.27 -10.77
N GLN A 361 -9.34 -13.36 -9.99
CA GLN A 361 -9.97 -13.41 -8.67
C GLN A 361 -9.37 -12.40 -7.68
N ARG A 362 -8.04 -12.25 -7.65
CA ARG A 362 -7.38 -11.26 -6.78
C ARG A 362 -7.75 -9.84 -7.14
N ILE A 363 -7.82 -9.52 -8.44
CA ILE A 363 -8.26 -8.20 -8.90
C ILE A 363 -9.71 -7.92 -8.49
N ALA A 364 -10.62 -8.88 -8.72
CA ALA A 364 -12.02 -8.72 -8.34
C ALA A 364 -12.18 -8.53 -6.82
N LYS A 365 -11.40 -9.26 -6.02
CA LYS A 365 -11.35 -9.10 -4.56
C LYS A 365 -10.85 -7.69 -4.17
N ALA A 366 -9.72 -7.24 -4.72
CA ALA A 366 -9.15 -5.93 -4.40
C ALA A 366 -10.09 -4.77 -4.75
N PHE A 367 -10.71 -4.80 -5.93
CA PHE A 367 -11.73 -3.83 -6.34
C PHE A 367 -12.91 -3.85 -5.35
N THR A 368 -13.44 -5.03 -5.04
CA THR A 368 -14.63 -5.17 -4.18
C THR A 368 -14.36 -4.70 -2.76
N GLN A 369 -13.18 -4.99 -2.21
CA GLN A 369 -12.77 -4.50 -0.89
C GLN A 369 -12.75 -2.96 -0.83
N GLU A 370 -12.16 -2.30 -1.84
CA GLU A 370 -12.14 -0.83 -1.90
C GLU A 370 -13.52 -0.24 -2.16
N TRP A 371 -14.34 -0.88 -3.02
CA TRP A 371 -15.70 -0.44 -3.28
C TRP A 371 -16.56 -0.47 -2.02
N GLN A 372 -16.50 -1.57 -1.25
CA GLN A 372 -17.27 -1.73 -0.03
C GLN A 372 -16.74 -0.87 1.12
N SER A 373 -15.42 -0.66 1.23
CA SER A 373 -14.82 0.20 2.26
C SER A 373 -15.30 1.66 2.15
N LYS A 374 -15.67 2.10 0.94
CA LYS A 374 -16.26 3.42 0.68
C LYS A 374 -17.80 3.44 0.71
N GLY A 375 -18.44 2.38 1.18
CA GLY A 375 -19.91 2.29 1.30
C GLY A 375 -20.63 1.86 0.03
N GLY A 376 -19.91 1.33 -0.96
CA GLY A 376 -20.49 0.74 -2.17
C GLY A 376 -21.22 -0.58 -1.88
N SER A 377 -22.23 -0.89 -2.70
CA SER A 377 -23.02 -2.11 -2.60
C SER A 377 -22.29 -3.35 -3.19
N THR A 378 -23.01 -4.46 -3.31
CA THR A 378 -22.50 -5.69 -3.95
C THR A 378 -21.92 -5.42 -5.33
N VAL A 379 -20.71 -5.96 -5.56
CA VAL A 379 -20.04 -5.96 -6.86
C VAL A 379 -20.28 -7.31 -7.53
N LEU A 380 -20.65 -7.28 -8.80
CA LEU A 380 -20.79 -8.48 -9.61
C LEU A 380 -19.48 -8.76 -10.34
N MET A 381 -19.11 -10.02 -10.47
CA MET A 381 -17.98 -10.48 -11.28
C MET A 381 -18.46 -11.45 -12.34
N GLN A 382 -17.96 -11.30 -13.56
CA GLN A 382 -18.04 -12.33 -14.59
C GLN A 382 -16.63 -12.57 -15.14
N SER A 383 -16.25 -13.84 -15.28
CA SER A 383 -14.96 -14.19 -15.87
C SER A 383 -15.06 -14.45 -17.37
N PHE A 384 -13.97 -14.21 -18.09
CA PHE A 384 -13.81 -14.59 -19.50
C PHE A 384 -12.58 -15.48 -19.72
N GLY A 385 -12.63 -16.32 -20.76
CA GLY A 385 -11.53 -17.22 -21.13
C GLY A 385 -10.50 -16.56 -22.06
N SER A 386 -9.63 -17.35 -22.68
CA SER A 386 -8.63 -16.83 -23.63
C SER A 386 -9.24 -16.17 -24.87
N THR A 387 -8.45 -15.38 -25.61
CA THR A 387 -8.82 -14.79 -26.91
C THR A 387 -9.45 -15.80 -27.88
N ALA A 388 -8.95 -17.05 -27.92
CA ALA A 388 -9.53 -18.10 -28.75
C ALA A 388 -10.95 -18.48 -28.31
N SER A 389 -11.18 -18.59 -27.00
CA SER A 389 -12.51 -18.86 -26.44
C SER A 389 -13.48 -17.70 -26.63
N LEU A 390 -13.00 -16.45 -26.60
CA LEU A 390 -13.80 -15.26 -26.90
C LEU A 390 -14.25 -15.25 -28.37
N LYS A 391 -13.34 -15.51 -29.32
CA LYS A 391 -13.67 -15.63 -30.74
C LYS A 391 -14.69 -16.73 -31.01
N GLU A 392 -14.50 -17.89 -30.39
CA GLU A 392 -15.44 -19.00 -30.49
C GLU A 392 -16.82 -18.65 -29.89
N SER A 393 -16.86 -17.90 -28.78
CA SER A 393 -18.11 -17.45 -28.18
C SER A 393 -18.86 -16.48 -29.09
N ILE A 394 -18.15 -15.55 -29.74
CA ILE A 394 -18.70 -14.65 -30.76
C ILE A 394 -19.31 -15.45 -31.92
N ASN A 395 -18.59 -16.45 -32.45
CA ASN A 395 -19.07 -17.30 -33.54
C ASN A 395 -20.34 -18.08 -33.20
N ARG A 396 -20.51 -18.44 -31.93
CA ARG A 396 -21.71 -19.14 -31.42
C ARG A 396 -22.85 -18.20 -31.01
N GLY A 397 -22.70 -16.89 -31.19
CA GLY A 397 -23.67 -15.90 -30.71
C GLY A 397 -23.77 -15.84 -29.17
N ALA A 398 -22.79 -16.37 -28.45
CA ALA A 398 -22.71 -16.32 -27.00
C ALA A 398 -21.90 -15.09 -26.58
N GLY A 399 -22.58 -14.08 -26.05
CA GLY A 399 -21.96 -12.82 -25.61
C GLY A 399 -21.53 -12.80 -24.13
N ILE A 400 -20.80 -11.74 -23.77
CA ILE A 400 -20.64 -11.31 -22.39
C ILE A 400 -22.00 -10.76 -21.94
N ARG A 401 -22.54 -11.26 -20.82
CA ARG A 401 -23.85 -10.86 -20.33
C ARG A 401 -23.67 -9.74 -19.31
N MET A 402 -24.67 -8.87 -19.19
CA MET A 402 -24.73 -7.87 -18.12
C MET A 402 -25.24 -8.50 -16.83
N THR A 403 -24.56 -9.55 -16.37
CA THR A 403 -24.86 -10.34 -15.18
C THR A 403 -23.57 -10.91 -14.61
N GLY A 404 -23.52 -11.25 -13.32
CA GLY A 404 -22.36 -11.89 -12.74
C GLY A 404 -22.66 -12.54 -11.40
N THR A 405 -21.64 -13.15 -10.80
CA THR A 405 -21.69 -13.68 -9.43
C THR A 405 -21.23 -12.60 -8.45
N PRO A 406 -21.93 -12.39 -7.31
CA PRO A 406 -21.45 -11.52 -6.25
C PRO A 406 -20.03 -11.88 -5.80
N VAL A 407 -19.16 -10.88 -5.68
CA VAL A 407 -17.83 -11.06 -5.07
C VAL A 407 -17.97 -10.94 -3.56
N ILE A 408 -17.58 -11.99 -2.83
CA ILE A 408 -17.64 -12.03 -1.36
C ILE A 408 -16.22 -11.80 -0.82
N VAL A 409 -16.02 -10.70 -0.09
CA VAL A 409 -14.72 -10.33 0.49
C VAL A 409 -14.64 -10.56 2.00
N ASN A 410 -15.79 -10.72 2.67
CA ASN A 410 -15.86 -11.11 4.07
C ASN A 410 -15.79 -12.63 4.15
N SER A 411 -14.72 -13.14 4.77
CA SER A 411 -14.69 -14.51 5.28
C SER A 411 -15.93 -14.70 6.14
N GLN A 412 -16.73 -15.73 5.87
CA GLN A 412 -17.59 -16.30 6.90
C GLN A 412 -16.73 -16.46 8.18
N PRO A 413 -17.25 -16.18 9.39
CA PRO A 413 -16.56 -16.57 10.60
C PRO A 413 -16.19 -18.05 10.46
N LYS A 414 -14.89 -18.37 10.47
CA LYS A 414 -14.45 -19.78 10.44
C LYS A 414 -15.07 -20.47 11.65
N ALA A 415 -15.64 -21.65 11.43
CA ALA A 415 -16.01 -22.54 12.53
C ALA A 415 -14.80 -22.69 13.45
N GLN A 416 -14.93 -22.25 14.70
CA GLN A 416 -13.91 -22.48 15.70
C GLN A 416 -14.09 -23.91 16.20
N SER A 417 -13.06 -24.74 16.04
CA SER A 417 -12.98 -26.01 16.75
C SER A 417 -12.32 -25.70 18.10
N ILE A 418 -13.09 -25.77 19.17
CA ILE A 418 -12.59 -25.60 20.54
C ILE A 418 -12.66 -26.98 21.18
N ASP A 419 -11.52 -27.51 21.61
CA ASP A 419 -11.39 -28.79 22.33
C ASP A 419 -11.97 -30.02 21.59
N GLY A 420 -11.85 -30.03 20.25
CA GLY A 420 -12.34 -31.14 19.41
C GLY A 420 -13.85 -31.16 19.18
N GLN A 421 -14.58 -30.13 19.63
CA GLN A 421 -15.97 -29.87 19.25
C GLN A 421 -16.03 -28.75 18.20
N ASP A 422 -16.62 -29.08 17.06
CA ASP A 422 -16.87 -28.12 15.97
C ASP A 422 -18.10 -27.29 16.29
N TYR A 423 -17.90 -25.98 16.52
CA TYR A 423 -18.99 -25.03 16.68
C TYR A 423 -19.41 -24.51 15.30
N PRO A 424 -20.71 -24.59 14.92
CA PRO A 424 -21.16 -24.04 13.65
C PRO A 424 -20.90 -22.52 13.62
N ALA A 425 -20.38 -22.05 12.50
CA ALA A 425 -20.20 -20.62 12.25
C ALA A 425 -21.53 -19.90 12.48
N ILE A 426 -21.54 -18.86 13.32
CA ILE A 426 -22.70 -17.98 13.46
C ILE A 426 -22.95 -17.41 12.07
N SER A 427 -24.06 -17.82 11.45
CA SER A 427 -24.44 -17.33 10.14
C SER A 427 -24.74 -15.85 10.28
N GLN A 428 -23.79 -14.99 9.92
CA GLN A 428 -24.13 -13.59 9.65
C GLN A 428 -25.22 -13.62 8.58
N PRO A 429 -26.27 -12.79 8.69
CA PRO A 429 -27.25 -12.67 7.62
C PRO A 429 -26.50 -12.44 6.31
N GLU A 430 -26.77 -13.27 5.31
CA GLU A 430 -26.18 -13.12 3.97
C GLU A 430 -26.23 -11.63 3.60
N PRO A 431 -25.11 -11.05 3.10
CA PRO A 431 -25.11 -9.64 2.70
C PRO A 431 -26.31 -9.44 1.80
N GLN A 432 -27.25 -8.60 2.24
CA GLN A 432 -28.51 -8.38 1.54
C GLN A 432 -28.15 -8.07 0.09
N ILE A 433 -28.55 -8.95 -0.83
CA ILE A 433 -28.33 -8.79 -2.26
C ILE A 433 -29.23 -7.63 -2.70
N ALA A 434 -28.78 -6.40 -2.45
CA ALA A 434 -29.37 -5.19 -2.99
C ALA A 434 -28.91 -5.02 -4.45
N SER A 435 -28.94 -6.10 -5.25
CA SER A 435 -28.69 -6.02 -6.69
C SER A 435 -30.03 -6.05 -7.44
N SER A 436 -30.88 -5.06 -7.20
CA SER A 436 -32.06 -4.84 -8.05
C SER A 436 -31.83 -3.71 -9.07
N GLY A 437 -30.63 -3.12 -9.12
CA GLY A 437 -30.25 -2.10 -10.10
C GLY A 437 -29.66 -2.72 -11.37
N SER A 438 -29.98 -2.13 -12.53
CA SER A 438 -29.26 -2.39 -13.78
C SER A 438 -27.78 -2.01 -13.64
N ILE A 439 -26.87 -2.84 -14.15
CA ILE A 439 -25.43 -2.52 -14.19
C ILE A 439 -25.22 -1.18 -14.89
N ASP A 440 -24.56 -0.24 -14.22
CA ASP A 440 -24.33 1.13 -14.68
C ASP A 440 -22.86 1.39 -15.07
N ALA A 441 -21.97 0.45 -14.76
CA ALA A 441 -20.57 0.49 -15.17
C ALA A 441 -19.95 -0.92 -15.29
N VAL A 442 -18.98 -1.06 -16.19
CA VAL A 442 -18.21 -2.29 -16.37
C VAL A 442 -16.73 -1.98 -16.26
N TYR A 443 -16.03 -2.63 -15.32
CA TYR A 443 -14.56 -2.55 -15.22
C TYR A 443 -13.92 -3.80 -15.81
N ILE A 444 -13.04 -3.62 -16.79
CA ILE A 444 -12.46 -4.70 -17.61
C ILE A 444 -10.96 -4.78 -17.39
N VAL A 445 -10.48 -5.94 -16.96
CA VAL A 445 -9.05 -6.23 -16.86
C VAL A 445 -8.67 -7.21 -17.95
N ALA A 446 -8.26 -6.66 -19.09
CA ALA A 446 -7.99 -7.42 -20.31
C ALA A 446 -6.74 -6.89 -21.01
N THR A 447 -6.09 -7.75 -21.80
CA THR A 447 -5.11 -7.31 -22.79
C THR A 447 -5.78 -6.54 -23.93
N ARG A 448 -4.99 -5.86 -24.77
CA ARG A 448 -5.48 -5.16 -25.96
C ARG A 448 -6.35 -6.06 -26.84
N ASP A 449 -5.86 -7.26 -27.16
CA ASP A 449 -6.53 -8.22 -28.06
C ASP A 449 -7.77 -8.87 -27.45
N GLU A 450 -7.85 -8.95 -26.12
CA GLU A 450 -9.05 -9.39 -25.43
C GLU A 450 -10.10 -8.27 -25.41
N LEU A 451 -9.69 -7.01 -25.19
CA LEU A 451 -10.60 -5.88 -25.12
C LEU A 451 -11.30 -5.60 -26.46
N THR A 452 -10.62 -5.78 -27.59
CA THR A 452 -11.22 -5.70 -28.95
C THR A 452 -12.34 -6.71 -29.16
N LEU A 453 -12.33 -7.84 -28.44
CA LEU A 453 -13.40 -8.83 -28.51
C LEU A 453 -14.48 -8.57 -27.47
N VAL A 454 -14.09 -8.20 -26.25
CA VAL A 454 -15.01 -8.01 -25.12
C VAL A 454 -15.94 -6.81 -25.33
N LYS A 455 -15.46 -5.67 -25.83
CA LYS A 455 -16.29 -4.46 -26.01
C LYS A 455 -17.44 -4.69 -27.00
N PRO A 456 -17.24 -5.24 -28.23
CA PRO A 456 -18.35 -5.56 -29.12
C PRO A 456 -19.35 -6.57 -28.53
N MET A 457 -18.88 -7.56 -27.76
CA MET A 457 -19.76 -8.52 -27.07
C MET A 457 -20.65 -7.82 -26.04
N ILE A 458 -20.11 -6.85 -25.30
CA ILE A 458 -20.86 -6.00 -24.36
C ILE A 458 -21.91 -5.17 -25.12
N GLU A 459 -21.50 -4.49 -26.19
CA GLU A 459 -22.40 -3.63 -26.98
C GLU A 459 -23.56 -4.41 -27.61
N MET A 460 -23.33 -5.67 -28.00
CA MET A 460 -24.38 -6.56 -28.50
C MET A 460 -25.36 -7.01 -27.40
N ALA A 461 -24.90 -7.13 -26.15
CA ALA A 461 -25.72 -7.56 -25.02
C ALA A 461 -26.58 -6.44 -24.41
N ILE A 462 -26.25 -5.17 -24.68
CA ILE A 462 -26.95 -4.02 -24.10
C ILE A 462 -28.09 -3.56 -25.01
N SER A 463 -29.30 -3.41 -24.44
CA SER A 463 -30.41 -2.71 -25.11
C SER A 463 -30.20 -1.19 -25.09
N SER A 464 -30.59 -0.48 -26.15
CA SER A 464 -30.28 0.94 -26.42
C SER A 464 -30.68 1.98 -25.36
N ARG A 465 -31.33 1.61 -24.25
CA ARG A 465 -31.88 2.56 -23.27
C ARG A 465 -30.95 2.91 -22.11
N GLN A 466 -29.98 2.06 -21.76
CA GLN A 466 -28.96 2.36 -20.73
C GLN A 466 -27.67 1.62 -21.08
N ARG A 467 -26.65 2.36 -21.55
CA ARG A 467 -25.31 1.84 -21.78
C ARG A 467 -24.46 2.07 -20.53
N PRO A 468 -23.92 1.02 -19.89
CA PRO A 468 -22.97 1.20 -18.81
C PRO A 468 -21.68 1.85 -19.33
N ASP A 469 -21.06 2.67 -18.50
CA ASP A 469 -19.74 3.20 -18.81
C ASP A 469 -18.69 2.09 -18.71
N ILE A 470 -17.76 2.06 -19.66
CA ILE A 470 -16.74 1.03 -19.74
C ILE A 470 -15.41 1.60 -19.24
N TYR A 471 -14.84 0.95 -18.23
CA TYR A 471 -13.56 1.26 -17.62
C TYR A 471 -12.58 0.10 -17.88
N ALA A 472 -11.30 0.39 -18.10
CA ALA A 472 -10.26 -0.62 -18.29
C ALA A 472 -8.97 -0.27 -17.56
N SER A 473 -8.19 -1.30 -17.20
CA SER A 473 -6.84 -1.11 -16.65
C SER A 473 -5.82 -0.76 -17.73
N SER A 474 -4.65 -0.26 -17.34
CA SER A 474 -3.48 -0.01 -18.17
C SER A 474 -3.05 -1.20 -19.02
N ARG A 475 -3.41 -2.44 -18.62
CA ARG A 475 -3.16 -3.68 -19.35
C ARG A 475 -3.70 -3.69 -20.79
N SER A 476 -4.78 -2.96 -21.07
CA SER A 476 -5.33 -2.86 -22.43
C SER A 476 -4.63 -1.80 -23.28
N ASN A 477 -3.90 -0.88 -22.66
CA ASN A 477 -3.16 0.16 -23.36
C ASN A 477 -1.75 -0.32 -23.72
N GLN A 478 -1.46 -0.37 -25.01
CA GLN A 478 -0.18 -0.79 -25.58
C GLN A 478 0.25 0.21 -26.66
N ALA A 479 1.54 0.21 -26.96
CA ALA A 479 2.08 1.01 -28.04
C ALA A 479 1.53 0.58 -29.42
N GLY A 480 1.52 1.50 -30.37
CA GLY A 480 1.01 1.23 -31.71
C GLY A 480 -0.51 1.04 -31.75
N ASN A 481 -1.24 1.66 -30.83
CA ASN A 481 -2.69 1.80 -30.90
C ASN A 481 -3.04 2.78 -32.05
N GLY A 482 -3.21 2.24 -33.25
CA GLY A 482 -3.60 3.01 -34.44
C GLY A 482 -4.98 3.66 -34.30
N ALA A 483 -5.31 4.56 -35.23
CA ALA A 483 -6.59 5.29 -35.22
C ALA A 483 -7.80 4.34 -35.17
N ASP A 484 -7.77 3.24 -35.92
CA ASP A 484 -8.85 2.25 -35.97
C ASP A 484 -9.17 1.66 -34.60
N TYR A 485 -8.15 1.22 -33.86
CA TYR A 485 -8.32 0.72 -32.50
C TYR A 485 -8.90 1.79 -31.57
N ARG A 486 -8.45 3.04 -31.70
CA ARG A 486 -8.92 4.17 -30.88
C ARG A 486 -10.38 4.53 -31.17
N PHE A 487 -10.82 4.39 -32.42
CA PHE A 487 -12.24 4.51 -32.79
C PHE A 487 -13.06 3.33 -32.30
N GLU A 488 -12.54 2.11 -32.41
CA GLU A 488 -13.22 0.92 -31.90
C GLU A 488 -13.41 1.00 -30.38
N MET A 489 -12.45 1.56 -29.66
CA MET A 489 -12.49 1.77 -28.22
C MET A 489 -13.20 3.04 -27.78
N ASP A 490 -13.87 3.78 -28.68
CA ASP A 490 -14.56 5.03 -28.35
C ASP A 490 -15.49 4.87 -27.14
N GLY A 491 -15.38 5.83 -26.21
CA GLY A 491 -16.10 5.85 -24.94
C GLY A 491 -15.42 5.12 -23.79
N VAL A 492 -14.48 4.21 -24.04
CA VAL A 492 -13.76 3.47 -22.98
C VAL A 492 -12.85 4.42 -22.20
N LYS A 493 -13.04 4.45 -20.88
CA LYS A 493 -12.15 5.09 -19.90
C LYS A 493 -11.07 4.10 -19.44
N PHE A 494 -9.83 4.52 -19.27
CA PHE A 494 -8.77 3.64 -18.77
C PHE A 494 -7.72 4.39 -17.96
N SER A 495 -7.15 3.73 -16.96
CA SER A 495 -6.05 4.26 -16.16
C SER A 495 -4.70 3.98 -16.82
N ASP A 496 -3.76 4.92 -16.70
CA ASP A 496 -2.35 4.67 -17.00
C ASP A 496 -1.46 5.65 -16.22
N ILE A 497 -0.15 5.47 -16.26
CA ILE A 497 0.79 6.32 -15.53
C ILE A 497 0.79 7.76 -16.07
N PRO A 498 1.06 8.79 -15.22
CA PRO A 498 1.19 10.19 -15.64
C PRO A 498 2.15 10.40 -16.82
N LEU A 499 3.26 9.65 -16.89
CA LEU A 499 4.19 9.75 -18.00
C LEU A 499 3.53 9.43 -19.35
N LEU A 500 2.71 8.38 -19.43
CA LEU A 500 1.98 7.98 -20.64
C LEU A 500 0.74 8.85 -20.89
N ALA A 501 0.17 9.43 -19.82
CA ALA A 501 -0.93 10.39 -19.91
C ALA A 501 -0.51 11.80 -20.37
N GLY A 502 0.80 12.05 -20.57
CA GLY A 502 1.29 13.30 -21.15
C GLY A 502 1.84 14.32 -20.16
N ALA A 503 2.06 13.95 -18.90
CA ALA A 503 2.54 14.86 -17.85
C ALA A 503 3.93 15.46 -18.12
N ASN A 504 4.77 14.78 -18.90
CA ASN A 504 6.07 15.30 -19.34
C ASN A 504 6.47 14.70 -20.70
N ASN A 505 6.23 15.45 -21.77
CA ASN A 505 6.49 14.96 -23.13
C ASN A 505 7.97 14.82 -23.47
N ASN A 506 8.85 15.66 -22.91
CA ASN A 506 10.29 15.56 -23.13
C ASN A 506 10.83 14.25 -22.53
N LEU A 507 10.45 13.98 -21.28
CA LEU A 507 10.79 12.73 -20.60
C LEU A 507 10.18 11.52 -21.31
N ARG A 508 8.92 11.61 -21.76
CA ARG A 508 8.26 10.51 -22.51
C ARG A 508 9.01 10.20 -23.81
N LYS A 509 9.33 11.22 -24.62
CA LYS A 509 10.10 11.04 -25.87
C LYS A 509 11.48 10.42 -25.61
N GLN A 510 12.18 10.90 -24.57
CA GLN A 510 13.46 10.32 -24.15
C GLN A 510 13.31 8.84 -23.77
N ALA A 511 12.30 8.50 -22.97
CA ALA A 511 12.05 7.12 -22.56
C ALA A 511 11.68 6.21 -23.76
N GLN A 512 10.83 6.69 -24.68
CA GLN A 512 10.44 5.97 -25.89
C GLN A 512 11.64 5.63 -26.77
N GLN A 513 12.57 6.58 -26.93
CA GLN A 513 13.81 6.38 -27.69
C GLN A 513 14.71 5.32 -27.06
N LYS A 514 14.80 5.28 -25.72
CA LYS A 514 15.64 4.31 -24.99
C LYS A 514 15.05 2.91 -24.95
N LEU A 515 13.72 2.79 -24.88
CA LEU A 515 13.01 1.55 -24.54
C LEU A 515 12.17 0.99 -25.70
N GLY A 516 12.31 1.51 -26.91
CA GLY A 516 11.63 0.99 -28.10
C GLY A 516 10.10 1.21 -28.09
N ASN A 517 9.64 2.27 -27.42
CA ASN A 517 8.21 2.59 -27.23
C ASN A 517 7.38 1.47 -26.54
N ASP A 518 7.98 0.51 -25.84
CA ASP A 518 7.21 -0.51 -25.10
C ASP A 518 6.60 0.09 -23.83
N TYR A 519 5.27 0.23 -23.79
CA TYR A 519 4.56 0.82 -22.64
C TYR A 519 4.78 0.04 -21.34
N SER A 520 5.01 -1.27 -21.41
CA SER A 520 5.34 -2.09 -20.22
C SER A 520 6.71 -1.67 -19.67
N LEU A 521 7.69 -1.44 -20.53
CA LEU A 521 9.01 -0.96 -20.11
C LEU A 521 8.98 0.51 -19.68
N LEU A 522 8.16 1.36 -20.30
CA LEU A 522 7.98 2.76 -19.88
C LEU A 522 7.36 2.87 -18.47
N ARG A 523 6.44 1.96 -18.12
CA ARG A 523 5.90 1.84 -16.76
C ARG A 523 6.97 1.45 -15.76
N LEU A 524 7.83 0.47 -16.08
CA LEU A 524 8.97 0.08 -15.23
C LEU A 524 10.05 1.17 -15.13
N TYR A 525 10.28 1.91 -16.20
CA TYR A 525 11.14 3.09 -16.19
C TYR A 525 10.58 4.17 -15.24
N SER A 526 9.27 4.40 -15.27
CA SER A 526 8.61 5.33 -14.34
C SER A 526 8.65 4.84 -12.89
N LEU A 527 8.54 3.52 -12.66
CA LEU A 527 8.80 2.91 -11.35
C LEU A 527 10.23 3.23 -10.88
N GLY A 528 11.22 3.13 -11.76
CA GLY A 528 12.61 3.50 -11.44
C GLY A 528 12.77 4.98 -11.03
N ILE A 529 12.12 5.89 -11.77
CA ILE A 529 12.13 7.33 -11.45
C ILE A 529 11.56 7.59 -10.06
N ASP A 530 10.40 6.99 -9.78
CA ASP A 530 9.71 7.20 -8.52
C ASP A 530 10.44 6.51 -7.36
N ALA A 531 11.04 5.34 -7.60
CA ALA A 531 11.88 4.66 -6.62
C ALA A 531 13.05 5.52 -6.16
N TRP A 532 13.68 6.28 -7.06
CA TRP A 532 14.72 7.25 -6.68
C TRP A 532 14.16 8.35 -5.77
N SER A 533 12.99 8.90 -6.12
CA SER A 533 12.36 9.96 -5.33
C SER A 533 11.92 9.47 -3.95
N LEU A 534 11.33 8.28 -3.89
CA LEU A 534 10.93 7.60 -2.66
C LEU A 534 12.15 7.25 -1.79
N ALA A 535 13.23 6.75 -2.38
CA ALA A 535 14.47 6.44 -1.66
C ALA A 535 15.07 7.66 -0.95
N ASN A 536 15.07 8.83 -1.61
CA ASN A 536 15.54 10.08 -1.01
C ASN A 536 14.54 10.69 -0.01
N ASN A 537 13.34 10.13 0.11
CA ASN A 537 12.32 10.50 1.09
C ASN A 537 11.97 9.33 2.03
N TYR A 538 12.83 8.31 2.14
CA TYR A 538 12.50 7.06 2.81
C TYR A 538 12.03 7.25 4.26
N ASP A 539 12.73 8.11 5.01
CA ASP A 539 12.34 8.41 6.40
C ASP A 539 10.95 9.05 6.47
N GLN A 540 10.54 9.85 5.48
CA GLN A 540 9.18 10.40 5.44
C GLN A 540 8.13 9.31 5.16
N LEU A 541 8.45 8.31 4.34
CA LEU A 541 7.53 7.19 4.07
C LEU A 541 7.19 6.41 5.34
N GLN A 542 8.17 6.19 6.21
CA GLN A 542 8.00 5.43 7.46
C GLN A 542 7.24 6.20 8.54
N HIS A 543 7.35 7.54 8.58
CA HIS A 543 6.86 8.35 9.69
C HIS A 543 5.68 9.27 9.36
N ASN A 544 5.38 9.49 8.08
CA ASN A 544 4.39 10.47 7.65
C ASN A 544 3.31 9.83 6.78
N THR A 545 2.18 9.46 7.41
CA THR A 545 0.99 8.93 6.72
C THR A 545 0.32 9.95 5.79
N GLN A 546 0.71 11.24 5.86
CA GLN A 546 0.27 12.28 4.93
C GLN A 546 1.26 12.51 3.78
N PHE A 547 2.27 11.65 3.62
CA PHE A 547 3.20 11.73 2.51
C PHE A 547 2.47 11.73 1.16
N ARG A 548 2.85 12.66 0.28
CA ARG A 548 2.30 12.86 -1.06
C ARG A 548 3.43 13.20 -2.01
N LEU A 549 3.49 12.52 -3.16
CA LEU A 549 4.42 12.85 -4.24
C LEU A 549 3.74 12.71 -5.61
N GLN A 550 3.87 13.69 -6.49
CA GLN A 550 3.40 13.57 -7.88
C GLN A 550 4.45 12.79 -8.70
N GLY A 551 4.34 11.47 -8.76
CA GLY A 551 5.31 10.60 -9.42
C GLY A 551 5.07 10.42 -10.92
N ALA A 552 6.06 9.88 -11.62
CA ALA A 552 5.96 9.48 -13.02
C ALA A 552 5.04 8.26 -13.22
N SER A 553 4.89 7.42 -12.20
CA SER A 553 4.06 6.20 -12.17
C SER A 553 2.69 6.38 -11.51
N GLY A 554 2.42 7.56 -10.94
CA GLY A 554 1.15 7.92 -10.27
C GLY A 554 1.37 8.97 -9.18
N ALA A 555 0.29 9.53 -8.63
CA ALA A 555 0.39 10.29 -7.40
C ALA A 555 0.54 9.31 -6.22
N LEU A 556 1.67 9.41 -5.51
CA LEU A 556 2.10 8.44 -4.52
C LEU A 556 1.67 8.86 -3.11
N THR A 557 1.10 7.90 -2.38
CA THR A 557 0.79 7.99 -0.94
C THR A 557 1.32 6.75 -0.24
N VAL A 558 1.39 6.78 1.09
CA VAL A 558 1.83 5.63 1.89
C VAL A 558 0.78 5.24 2.91
N ASP A 559 0.56 3.94 3.11
CA ASP A 559 -0.29 3.42 4.18
C ASP A 559 0.49 3.11 5.47
N ASN A 560 -0.20 2.62 6.50
CA ASN A 560 0.41 2.27 7.78
C ASN A 560 1.38 1.07 7.72
N ASN A 561 1.35 0.28 6.65
CA ASN A 561 2.26 -0.85 6.42
C ASN A 561 3.49 -0.46 5.59
N CYS A 562 3.70 0.85 5.39
CA CYS A 562 4.65 1.41 4.44
C CYS A 562 4.50 0.87 3.00
N VAL A 563 3.26 0.60 2.58
CA VAL A 563 2.94 0.25 1.19
C VAL A 563 2.61 1.54 0.44
N VAL A 564 3.35 1.79 -0.63
CA VAL A 564 3.18 2.96 -1.48
C VAL A 564 2.05 2.70 -2.47
N TYR A 565 0.93 3.39 -2.25
CA TYR A 565 -0.22 3.39 -3.14
C TYR A 565 -0.07 4.43 -4.25
N ARG A 566 -0.58 4.12 -5.45
CA ARG A 566 -0.54 4.99 -6.63
C ARG A 566 -1.96 5.37 -7.05
N ASP A 567 -2.24 6.67 -7.04
CA ASP A 567 -3.41 7.22 -7.69
C ASP A 567 -3.08 7.54 -9.17
N LEU A 568 -3.88 7.01 -10.09
CA LEU A 568 -3.64 7.06 -11.53
C LEU A 568 -4.57 8.06 -12.23
N PRO A 569 -4.06 8.84 -13.20
CA PRO A 569 -4.92 9.60 -14.08
C PRO A 569 -5.74 8.66 -14.97
N TRP A 570 -6.97 9.07 -15.24
CA TRP A 570 -7.89 8.37 -16.13
C TRP A 570 -7.95 9.07 -17.49
N LEU A 571 -7.80 8.28 -18.53
CA LEU A 571 -7.86 8.67 -19.93
C LEU A 571 -9.14 8.13 -20.55
N GLN A 572 -9.56 8.69 -21.67
CA GLN A 572 -10.72 8.24 -22.43
C GLN A 572 -10.41 8.25 -23.93
N PHE A 573 -10.80 7.18 -24.62
CA PHE A 573 -10.86 7.18 -26.08
C PHE A 573 -12.07 8.01 -26.54
N SER A 574 -11.83 9.03 -27.34
CA SER A 574 -12.85 9.94 -27.84
C SER A 574 -12.54 10.36 -29.28
N GLN A 575 -13.37 9.93 -30.22
CA GLN A 575 -13.29 10.24 -31.65
C GLN A 575 -11.90 9.94 -32.24
N GLY A 576 -11.35 8.77 -31.92
CA GLY A 576 -10.02 8.34 -32.38
C GLY A 576 -8.86 9.08 -31.70
N GLN A 577 -9.14 9.94 -30.72
CA GLN A 577 -8.16 10.59 -29.86
C GLN A 577 -8.17 9.99 -28.45
N ILE A 578 -7.14 10.28 -27.67
CA ILE A 578 -7.10 9.98 -26.23
C ILE A 578 -7.10 11.34 -25.54
N LYS A 579 -7.89 11.49 -24.47
CA LYS A 579 -7.99 12.72 -23.66
C LYS A 579 -8.08 12.33 -22.18
N LEU A 580 -7.86 13.25 -21.25
CA LEU A 580 -8.23 12.99 -19.85
C LEU A 580 -9.74 12.75 -19.75
N ALA A 581 -10.11 11.72 -18.99
CA ALA A 581 -11.50 11.47 -18.62
C ALA A 581 -11.96 12.57 -17.66
N LYS A 582 -13.13 13.15 -17.94
CA LYS A 582 -13.76 14.17 -17.08
C LYS A 582 -14.81 13.57 -16.17
#